data_AF-A0A6G0WTM4-F1
#
_entry.id   AF-A0A6G0WTM4-F1
#
_cell.length_a   1.000
_cell.length_b   1.000
_cell.length_c   1.000
_cell.angle_alpha   90.00
_cell.angle_beta   90.00
_cell.angle_gamma   90.00
#
_symmetry.space_group_name_H-M   'P 1'
#
loop_
_entity.id
_entity.type
_entity.pdbx_description
1 polymer ?
#
loop_
_entity_poly.entity_id
_entity_poly.type
_entity_poly.pdbx_seq_one_letter_code
_entity_poly.pdbx_strand_id
1 'polypeptide(L)'
;MCQHNRLLSLPYSQMRLWIVQGTEASQYTVWLASHIDESIETCWIKFVLRVILALYILYLLWTRYYCHYKTLLSNLRQLGFSPEYIRYEVVVGDPAYAILSDPVVSLPMVLDIWIGSGHVTLSLIRVTQFHDVSMYISGCMYLSRFVWFTYLGMRALSSLIKWRRWEASYAPVDPAFLAICTYLYNGPGMTLFCTTKMVLMFYDMALHFQPAYLENQAIEGISGMATSRALD
;
A
#
# COMPACT_ATOMS: atom_id res chain seq x y z
N MET A 1 0.94 21.49 -20.00
CA MET A 1 2.26 20.84 -19.82
C MET A 1 2.08 19.33 -19.83
N CYS A 2 2.98 18.60 -20.47
CA CYS A 2 2.95 17.13 -20.54
C CYS A 2 4.20 16.58 -19.83
N GLN A 3 4.02 15.65 -18.90
CA GLN A 3 5.08 15.06 -18.11
C GLN A 3 5.02 13.53 -18.24
N HIS A 4 6.15 12.91 -18.56
CA HIS A 4 6.27 11.46 -18.62
C HIS A 4 6.87 10.93 -17.32
N ASN A 5 6.18 10.02 -16.63
CA ASN A 5 6.72 9.42 -15.43
C ASN A 5 7.38 8.08 -15.77
N ARG A 6 8.60 7.93 -15.26
CA ARG A 6 9.41 6.73 -15.43
C ARG A 6 9.77 6.14 -14.07
N LEU A 7 9.88 4.82 -14.03
CA LEU A 7 10.37 4.10 -12.87
C LEU A 7 11.47 3.17 -13.35
N LEU A 8 12.71 3.38 -12.87
CA LEU A 8 13.88 2.63 -13.32
C LEU A 8 14.03 2.72 -14.86
N SER A 9 13.82 3.92 -15.41
CA SER A 9 13.85 4.19 -16.85
C SER A 9 12.76 3.54 -17.71
N LEU A 10 11.82 2.80 -17.12
CA LEU A 10 10.63 2.29 -17.81
C LEU A 10 9.48 3.31 -17.70
N PRO A 11 8.86 3.72 -18.82
CA PRO A 11 7.67 4.59 -18.77
C PRO A 11 6.49 3.83 -18.16
N TYR A 12 5.78 4.46 -17.22
CA TYR A 12 4.60 3.84 -16.58
C TYR A 12 3.35 4.73 -16.60
N SER A 13 3.49 6.05 -16.68
CA SER A 13 2.35 6.95 -16.81
C SER A 13 2.69 8.26 -17.49
N GLN A 14 1.68 8.89 -18.08
CA GLN A 14 1.74 10.22 -18.66
C GLN A 14 0.77 11.14 -17.94
N MET A 15 1.25 12.32 -17.56
CA MET A 15 0.44 13.34 -16.89
C MET A 15 0.34 14.59 -17.74
N ARG A 16 -0.87 15.16 -17.77
CA ARG A 16 -1.18 16.40 -18.48
C ARG A 16 -1.81 17.38 -17.50
N LEU A 17 -1.17 18.53 -17.36
CA LEU A 17 -1.65 19.64 -16.56
C LEU A 17 -2.02 20.81 -17.46
N TRP A 18 -3.20 21.35 -17.29
CA TRP A 18 -3.60 22.60 -17.93
C TRP A 18 -4.33 23.50 -16.94
N ILE A 19 -4.10 24.80 -17.10
CA ILE A 19 -4.63 25.83 -16.22
C ILE A 19 -5.67 26.59 -17.03
N VAL A 20 -6.87 26.71 -16.49
CA VAL A 20 -7.97 27.48 -17.08
C VAL A 20 -8.29 28.62 -16.14
N GLN A 21 -8.39 29.83 -16.68
CA GLN A 21 -8.84 30.99 -15.91
C GLN A 21 -10.32 30.79 -15.53
N GLY A 22 -10.64 31.00 -14.26
CA GLY A 22 -11.99 30.92 -13.75
C GLY A 22 -12.84 32.10 -14.20
N THR A 23 -14.10 32.11 -13.77
CA THR A 23 -15.05 33.21 -14.04
C THR A 23 -14.60 34.55 -13.46
N GLU A 24 -13.79 34.53 -12.39
CA GLU A 24 -13.17 35.71 -11.81
C GLU A 24 -11.69 35.81 -12.22
N ALA A 25 -11.21 37.03 -12.46
CA ALA A 25 -9.84 37.27 -12.92
C ALA A 25 -8.75 36.76 -11.96
N SER A 26 -9.09 36.57 -10.67
CA SER A 26 -8.20 36.09 -9.60
C SER A 26 -8.25 34.57 -9.38
N GLN A 27 -9.19 33.86 -10.00
CA GLN A 27 -9.37 32.42 -9.79
C GLN A 27 -8.79 31.62 -10.95
N TYR A 28 -7.97 30.62 -10.63
CA TYR A 28 -7.43 29.67 -11.61
C TYR A 28 -7.86 28.26 -11.25
N THR A 29 -8.36 27.51 -12.23
CA THR A 29 -8.67 26.10 -12.07
C THR A 29 -7.58 25.29 -12.76
N VAL A 30 -6.90 24.45 -11.97
CA VAL A 30 -5.85 23.55 -12.47
C VAL A 30 -6.45 22.18 -12.67
N TRP A 31 -6.42 21.70 -13.91
CA TRP A 31 -6.84 20.36 -14.26
C TRP A 31 -5.62 19.46 -14.44
N LEU A 32 -5.67 18.29 -13.83
CA LEU A 32 -4.64 17.26 -13.93
C LEU A 32 -5.29 15.97 -14.43
N ALA A 33 -4.90 15.53 -15.62
CA ALA A 33 -5.22 14.20 -16.13
C ALA A 33 -3.98 13.32 -16.11
N SER A 34 -4.16 12.06 -15.77
CA SER A 34 -3.09 11.07 -15.78
C SER A 34 -3.58 9.81 -16.49
N HIS A 35 -2.75 9.33 -17.40
CA HIS A 35 -2.95 8.11 -18.17
C HIS A 35 -1.90 7.10 -17.73
N ILE A 36 -2.32 5.89 -17.35
CA ILE A 36 -1.40 4.80 -17.04
C ILE A 36 -1.10 4.06 -18.33
N ASP A 37 0.17 3.97 -18.68
CA ASP A 37 0.63 3.26 -19.87
C ASP A 37 0.87 1.79 -19.52
N GLU A 38 -0.21 1.00 -19.46
CA GLU A 38 -0.14 -0.45 -19.20
C GLU A 38 -0.59 -1.25 -20.43
N SER A 39 0.23 -2.23 -20.84
CA SER A 39 -0.16 -3.18 -21.88
C SER A 39 -1.21 -4.16 -21.34
N ILE A 40 -2.11 -4.60 -22.22
CA ILE A 40 -3.15 -5.58 -21.89
C ILE A 40 -2.53 -6.87 -21.30
N GLU A 41 -1.39 -7.29 -21.84
CA GLU A 41 -0.63 -8.44 -21.37
C GLU A 41 -0.17 -8.27 -19.91
N THR A 42 0.36 -7.09 -19.58
CA THR A 42 0.80 -6.78 -18.20
C THR A 42 -0.39 -6.81 -17.23
N CYS A 43 -1.56 -6.32 -17.65
CA CYS A 43 -2.78 -6.38 -16.84
C CYS A 43 -3.19 -7.83 -16.54
N TRP A 44 -3.16 -8.72 -17.54
CA TRP A 44 -3.47 -10.14 -17.36
C TRP A 44 -2.46 -10.84 -16.45
N ILE A 45 -1.17 -10.55 -16.60
CA ILE A 45 -0.12 -11.11 -15.73
C ILE A 45 -0.36 -10.70 -14.28
N LYS A 46 -0.63 -9.41 -14.01
CA LYS A 46 -0.97 -8.91 -12.67
C LYS A 46 -2.23 -9.60 -12.11
N PHE A 47 -3.25 -9.74 -12.94
CA PHE A 47 -4.50 -10.39 -12.53
C PHE A 47 -4.28 -11.86 -12.14
N VAL A 48 -3.60 -12.64 -12.99
CA VAL A 48 -3.30 -14.05 -12.73
C VAL A 48 -2.44 -14.19 -11.46
N LEU A 49 -1.43 -13.33 -11.30
CA LEU A 49 -0.59 -13.31 -10.10
C LEU A 49 -1.42 -13.06 -8.84
N ARG A 50 -2.35 -12.10 -8.87
CA ARG A 50 -3.26 -11.82 -7.74
C ARG A 50 -4.20 -12.98 -7.44
N VAL A 51 -4.72 -13.66 -8.46
CA VAL A 51 -5.56 -14.84 -8.29
C VAL A 51 -4.77 -15.98 -7.64
N ILE A 52 -3.56 -16.27 -8.13
CA ILE A 52 -2.68 -17.29 -7.54
C ILE A 52 -2.36 -16.96 -6.09
N LEU A 53 -2.02 -15.70 -5.80
CA LEU A 53 -1.71 -15.24 -4.45
C LEU A 53 -2.93 -15.35 -3.52
N ALA A 54 -4.13 -14.98 -3.98
CA ALA A 54 -5.36 -15.10 -3.21
C ALA A 54 -5.69 -16.57 -2.90
N LEU A 55 -5.57 -17.46 -3.88
CA LEU A 55 -5.73 -18.90 -3.69
C LEU A 55 -4.68 -19.46 -2.72
N TYR A 56 -3.45 -19.00 -2.81
CA TYR A 56 -2.37 -19.40 -1.91
C TYR A 56 -2.63 -18.96 -0.47
N ILE A 57 -3.09 -17.73 -0.24
CA ILE A 57 -3.48 -17.25 1.09
C ILE A 57 -4.65 -18.08 1.65
N LEU A 58 -5.66 -18.37 0.82
CA LEU A 58 -6.79 -19.21 1.22
C LEU A 58 -6.35 -20.63 1.57
N TYR A 59 -5.46 -21.21 0.78
CA TYR A 59 -4.85 -22.51 1.06
C TYR A 59 -4.08 -22.50 2.39
N LEU A 60 -3.32 -21.44 2.66
CA LEU A 60 -2.57 -21.28 3.90
C LEU A 60 -3.49 -21.13 5.11
N LEU A 61 -4.54 -20.32 4.99
CA LEU A 61 -5.61 -20.18 5.98
C LEU A 61 -6.23 -21.54 6.30
N TRP A 62 -6.56 -22.32 5.28
CA TRP A 62 -7.18 -23.61 5.48
C TRP A 62 -6.24 -24.61 6.17
N THR A 63 -5.02 -24.76 5.65
CA THR A 63 -4.08 -25.81 6.09
C THR A 63 -3.48 -25.51 7.46
N ARG A 64 -3.07 -24.26 7.73
CA ARG A 64 -2.41 -23.89 8.99
C ARG A 64 -3.35 -23.46 10.09
N TYR A 65 -4.60 -23.10 9.79
CA TYR A 65 -5.52 -22.60 10.80
C TYR A 65 -6.80 -23.44 10.90
N TYR A 66 -7.63 -23.44 9.86
CA TYR A 66 -8.97 -24.05 9.95
C TYR A 66 -8.95 -25.58 10.07
N CYS A 67 -7.94 -26.25 9.50
CA CYS A 67 -7.82 -27.71 9.60
C CYS A 67 -7.65 -28.18 11.05
N HIS A 68 -6.81 -27.49 11.84
CA HIS A 68 -6.53 -27.87 13.23
C HIS A 68 -7.73 -27.70 14.15
N TYR A 69 -8.64 -26.77 13.84
CA TYR A 69 -9.88 -26.59 14.59
C TYR A 69 -10.77 -27.83 14.52
N LYS A 70 -10.83 -28.50 13.36
CA LYS A 70 -11.61 -29.73 13.20
C LYS A 70 -11.07 -30.86 14.09
N THR A 71 -9.75 -31.00 14.15
CA THR A 71 -9.09 -31.99 15.01
C THR A 71 -9.34 -31.69 16.49
N LEU A 72 -9.20 -30.42 16.90
CA LEU A 72 -9.47 -30.01 18.28
C LEU A 72 -10.92 -30.31 18.69
N LEU A 73 -11.88 -29.99 17.82
CA LEU A 73 -13.30 -30.25 18.09
C LEU A 73 -13.61 -31.75 18.16
N SER A 74 -12.99 -32.56 17.30
CA SER A 74 -13.12 -34.01 17.34
C SER A 74 -12.58 -34.59 18.64
N ASN A 75 -11.40 -34.15 19.07
CA ASN A 75 -10.77 -34.60 20.31
C ASN A 75 -11.60 -34.20 21.55
N LEU A 76 -12.11 -32.98 21.58
CA LEU A 76 -13.01 -32.50 22.64
C LEU A 76 -14.30 -33.32 22.73
N ARG A 77 -14.86 -33.73 21.60
CA ARG A 77 -16.06 -34.57 21.55
C ARG A 77 -15.81 -36.01 21.99
N GLN A 78 -14.64 -36.56 21.67
CA GLN A 78 -14.32 -37.97 21.93
C GLN A 78 -13.79 -38.22 23.33
N LEU A 79 -12.89 -37.37 23.84
CA LEU A 79 -12.23 -37.59 25.12
C LEU A 79 -13.09 -37.13 26.30
N GLY A 80 -13.99 -36.16 26.07
CA GLY A 80 -14.66 -35.46 27.15
C GLY A 80 -13.66 -34.78 28.10
N PHE A 81 -14.15 -33.96 29.02
CA PHE A 81 -13.34 -33.48 30.14
C PHE A 81 -14.03 -33.88 31.45
N SER A 82 -13.30 -33.76 32.56
CA SER A 82 -13.73 -34.09 33.93
C SER A 82 -15.21 -33.75 34.17
N PRO A 83 -16.00 -34.59 34.88
CA PRO A 83 -17.45 -34.45 35.07
C PRO A 83 -17.91 -33.14 35.74
N GLU A 84 -16.98 -32.27 36.12
CA GLU A 84 -17.18 -30.98 36.78
C GLU A 84 -17.64 -29.86 35.81
N TYR A 85 -17.45 -30.01 34.49
CA TYR A 85 -17.75 -28.97 33.52
C TYR A 85 -18.88 -29.38 32.55
N ILE A 86 -19.93 -28.56 32.47
CA ILE A 86 -21.18 -28.88 31.72
C ILE A 86 -21.18 -28.26 30.31
N ARG A 87 -20.41 -27.20 30.07
CA ARG A 87 -20.41 -26.47 28.79
C ARG A 87 -19.01 -25.95 28.45
N TYR A 88 -18.64 -26.10 27.18
CA TYR A 88 -17.40 -25.57 26.63
C TYR A 88 -17.70 -24.58 25.52
N GLU A 89 -16.93 -23.50 25.49
CA GLU A 89 -16.94 -22.50 24.43
C GLU A 89 -15.56 -22.47 23.78
N VAL A 90 -15.50 -22.76 22.49
CA VAL A 90 -14.25 -22.73 21.74
C VAL A 90 -14.20 -21.43 20.96
N VAL A 91 -13.45 -20.46 21.49
CA VAL A 91 -13.27 -19.15 20.87
C VAL A 91 -12.27 -19.25 19.73
N VAL A 92 -12.73 -18.98 18.51
CA VAL A 92 -11.87 -18.90 17.32
C VAL A 92 -11.29 -17.49 17.24
N GLY A 93 -9.98 -17.37 17.36
CA GLY A 93 -9.27 -16.11 17.18
C GLY A 93 -9.19 -15.66 15.72
N ASP A 94 -8.60 -14.50 15.46
CA ASP A 94 -8.32 -14.04 14.11
C ASP A 94 -7.03 -14.68 13.58
N PRO A 95 -7.08 -15.47 12.49
CA PRO A 95 -5.87 -16.04 11.88
C PRO A 95 -5.02 -15.02 11.13
N ALA A 96 -5.54 -13.82 10.90
CA ALA A 96 -4.92 -12.79 10.07
C ALA A 96 -3.43 -12.61 10.41
N TYR A 97 -3.09 -12.43 11.69
CA TYR A 97 -1.70 -12.21 12.12
C TYR A 97 -0.71 -13.28 11.64
N ALA A 98 -1.03 -14.55 11.84
CA ALA A 98 -0.12 -15.65 11.56
C ALA A 98 0.21 -15.78 10.07
N ILE A 99 -0.68 -15.27 9.21
CA ILE A 99 -0.60 -15.41 7.76
C ILE A 99 -0.10 -14.13 7.11
N LEU A 100 -0.55 -12.96 7.58
CA LEU A 100 -0.11 -11.65 7.10
C LEU A 100 1.38 -11.39 7.40
N SER A 101 1.91 -11.99 8.47
CA SER A 101 3.34 -11.89 8.83
C SER A 101 4.25 -12.91 8.14
N ASP A 102 3.70 -13.81 7.30
CA ASP A 102 4.49 -14.78 6.54
C ASP A 102 5.25 -14.03 5.41
N PRO A 103 6.60 -14.17 5.32
CA PRO A 103 7.39 -13.50 4.29
C PRO A 103 7.00 -13.93 2.88
N VAL A 104 6.49 -15.16 2.70
CA VAL A 104 6.06 -15.68 1.40
C VAL A 104 4.80 -14.98 0.91
N VAL A 105 4.00 -14.39 1.81
CA VAL A 105 2.79 -13.64 1.45
C VAL A 105 3.09 -12.14 1.34
N SER A 106 3.80 -11.59 2.32
CA SER A 106 4.08 -10.15 2.40
C SER A 106 5.02 -9.66 1.30
N LEU A 107 6.05 -10.42 0.90
CA LEU A 107 6.97 -10.02 -0.17
C LEU A 107 6.27 -9.89 -1.53
N PRO A 108 5.50 -10.88 -2.03
CA PRO A 108 4.75 -10.72 -3.27
C PRO A 108 3.74 -9.56 -3.23
N MET A 109 3.09 -9.32 -2.09
CA MET A 109 2.17 -8.18 -1.94
C MET A 109 2.89 -6.84 -2.06
N VAL A 110 4.07 -6.70 -1.46
CA VAL A 110 4.92 -5.51 -1.63
C VAL A 110 5.30 -5.36 -3.10
N LEU A 111 5.74 -6.43 -3.76
CA LEU A 111 6.08 -6.40 -5.18
C LEU A 111 4.89 -6.02 -6.07
N ASP A 112 3.67 -6.48 -5.77
CA ASP A 112 2.45 -6.07 -6.49
C ASP A 112 2.23 -4.55 -6.43
N ILE A 113 2.54 -3.93 -5.29
CA ILE A 113 2.45 -2.47 -5.13
C ILE A 113 3.50 -1.75 -5.98
N TRP A 114 4.73 -2.27 -6.02
CA TRP A 114 5.81 -1.71 -6.84
C TRP A 114 5.51 -1.79 -8.35
N ILE A 115 5.03 -2.95 -8.82
CA ILE A 115 4.64 -3.14 -10.23
C ILE A 115 3.40 -2.28 -10.56
N GLY A 116 2.54 -2.01 -9.57
CA GLY A 116 1.37 -1.13 -9.67
C GLY A 116 1.64 0.35 -9.34
N SER A 117 2.88 0.84 -9.50
CA SER A 117 3.28 2.20 -9.14
C SER A 117 2.42 3.30 -9.77
N GLY A 118 2.00 3.16 -11.03
CA GLY A 118 1.12 4.12 -11.70
C GLY A 118 -0.18 4.40 -10.96
N HIS A 119 -0.79 3.35 -10.42
CA HIS A 119 -2.01 3.47 -9.63
C HIS A 119 -1.73 4.04 -8.23
N VAL A 120 -0.54 3.85 -7.66
CA VAL A 120 -0.12 4.53 -6.40
C VAL A 120 -0.10 6.03 -6.63
N THR A 121 0.54 6.46 -7.72
CA THR A 121 0.62 7.87 -8.09
C THR A 121 -0.76 8.49 -8.32
N LEU A 122 -1.66 7.80 -9.03
CA LEU A 122 -3.06 8.25 -9.18
C LEU A 122 -3.76 8.41 -7.84
N SER A 123 -3.52 7.49 -6.91
CA SER A 123 -4.18 7.51 -5.60
C SER A 123 -3.66 8.66 -4.74
N LEU A 124 -2.37 8.99 -4.81
CA LEU A 124 -1.81 10.19 -4.18
C LEU A 124 -2.47 11.47 -4.69
N ILE A 125 -2.70 11.57 -6.02
CA ILE A 125 -3.44 12.70 -6.60
C ILE A 125 -4.88 12.74 -6.09
N ARG A 126 -5.56 11.59 -6.00
CA ARG A 126 -6.94 11.53 -5.50
C ARG A 126 -7.08 11.98 -4.05
N VAL A 127 -6.07 11.72 -3.22
CA VAL A 127 -6.07 12.12 -1.80
C VAL A 127 -5.97 13.64 -1.63
N THR A 128 -5.52 14.41 -2.63
CA THR A 128 -5.56 15.88 -2.58
C THR A 128 -6.91 16.48 -3.02
N GLN A 129 -7.82 15.67 -3.58
CA GLN A 129 -9.12 16.12 -4.08
C GLN A 129 -10.16 16.21 -2.97
N PHE A 130 -10.10 17.26 -2.13
CA PHE A 130 -11.05 17.43 -1.02
C PHE A 130 -12.49 17.70 -1.45
N HIS A 131 -12.70 18.23 -2.65
CA HIS A 131 -14.04 18.58 -3.12
C HIS A 131 -14.85 17.34 -3.55
N ASP A 132 -14.16 16.29 -4.02
CA ASP A 132 -14.78 15.02 -4.39
C ASP A 132 -14.44 13.93 -3.36
N VAL A 133 -15.33 13.77 -2.38
CA VAL A 133 -15.18 12.81 -1.28
C VAL A 133 -15.03 11.37 -1.80
N SER A 134 -15.63 11.04 -2.94
CA SER A 134 -15.54 9.68 -3.51
C SER A 134 -14.13 9.39 -4.01
N MET A 135 -13.51 10.36 -4.68
CA MET A 135 -12.12 10.27 -5.13
C MET A 135 -11.19 10.20 -3.92
N TYR A 136 -11.39 11.06 -2.93
CA TYR A 136 -10.60 11.08 -1.69
C TYR A 136 -10.61 9.73 -0.97
N ILE A 137 -11.80 9.16 -0.72
CA ILE A 137 -11.95 7.87 -0.04
C ILE A 137 -11.30 6.76 -0.88
N SER A 138 -11.52 6.75 -2.20
CA SER A 138 -10.91 5.75 -3.07
C SER A 138 -9.37 5.80 -3.04
N GLY A 139 -8.79 7.00 -2.96
CA GLY A 139 -7.36 7.20 -2.82
C GLY A 139 -6.84 6.66 -1.48
N CYS A 140 -7.51 6.99 -0.37
CA CYS A 140 -7.18 6.47 0.96
C CYS A 140 -7.26 4.93 1.02
N MET A 141 -8.33 4.34 0.48
CA MET A 141 -8.50 2.89 0.42
C MET A 141 -7.39 2.23 -0.39
N TYR A 142 -6.99 2.80 -1.51
CA TYR A 142 -5.92 2.23 -2.33
C TYR A 142 -4.56 2.30 -1.64
N LEU A 143 -4.28 3.41 -0.94
CA LEU A 143 -3.04 3.61 -0.18
C LEU A 143 -2.98 2.75 1.09
N SER A 144 -4.10 2.24 1.59
CA SER A 144 -4.10 1.25 2.70
C SER A 144 -3.25 0.01 2.41
N ARG A 145 -3.05 -0.33 1.13
CA ARG A 145 -2.21 -1.46 0.70
C ARG A 145 -0.75 -1.33 1.12
N PHE A 146 -0.28 -0.13 1.49
CA PHE A 146 1.04 0.04 2.08
C PHE A 146 1.23 -0.70 3.43
N VAL A 147 0.16 -1.29 3.98
CA VAL A 147 0.23 -2.16 5.17
C VAL A 147 1.13 -3.37 4.96
N TRP A 148 1.28 -3.82 3.72
CA TRP A 148 2.19 -4.92 3.42
C TRP A 148 3.66 -4.56 3.68
N PHE A 149 4.04 -3.29 3.53
CA PHE A 149 5.37 -2.82 3.92
C PHE A 149 5.54 -2.83 5.44
N THR A 150 4.50 -2.47 6.21
CA THR A 150 4.58 -2.47 7.66
C THR A 150 4.62 -3.89 8.23
N TYR A 151 3.87 -4.83 7.66
CA TYR A 151 3.98 -6.25 8.03
C TYR A 151 5.32 -6.86 7.68
N LEU A 152 5.85 -6.58 6.48
CA LEU A 152 7.19 -7.03 6.10
C LEU A 152 8.26 -6.43 7.01
N GLY A 153 8.16 -5.14 7.31
CA GLY A 153 9.04 -4.43 8.24
C GLY A 153 8.99 -5.00 9.65
N MET A 154 7.78 -5.27 10.18
CA MET A 154 7.59 -5.93 11.47
C MET A 154 8.27 -7.31 11.50
N ARG A 155 8.16 -8.08 10.40
CA ARG A 155 8.81 -9.40 10.29
C ARG A 155 10.33 -9.27 10.25
N ALA A 156 10.86 -8.37 9.43
CA ALA A 156 12.28 -8.11 9.32
C ALA A 156 12.86 -7.64 10.66
N LEU A 157 12.17 -6.73 11.35
CA LEU A 157 12.54 -6.25 12.68
C LEU A 157 12.50 -7.37 13.72
N SER A 158 11.49 -8.23 13.70
CA SER A 158 11.40 -9.40 14.58
C SER A 158 12.58 -10.36 14.36
N SER A 159 12.95 -10.63 13.12
CA SER A 159 14.13 -11.44 12.80
C SER A 159 15.43 -10.75 13.28
N LEU A 160 15.53 -9.43 13.11
CA LEU A 160 16.69 -8.65 13.56
C LEU A 160 16.82 -8.65 15.09
N ILE A 161 15.73 -8.49 15.81
CA ILE A 161 15.66 -8.54 17.28
C ILE A 161 16.12 -9.91 17.78
N LYS A 162 15.63 -11.00 17.17
CA LYS A 162 16.05 -12.36 17.51
C LYS A 162 17.53 -12.60 17.25
N TRP A 163 18.02 -12.13 16.10
CA TRP A 163 19.43 -12.25 15.75
C TRP A 163 20.33 -11.46 16.72
N ARG A 164 19.89 -10.27 17.15
CA ARG A 164 20.60 -9.42 18.13
C ARG A 164 20.32 -9.78 19.60
N ARG A 165 19.41 -10.72 19.87
CA ARG A 165 18.93 -11.11 21.21
C ARG A 165 18.36 -9.96 22.05
N TRP A 166 17.66 -9.02 21.42
CA TRP A 166 17.06 -7.87 22.09
C TRP A 166 15.63 -8.11 22.60
N GLU A 167 15.24 -9.37 22.79
CA GLU A 167 13.86 -9.74 23.15
C GLU A 167 13.39 -9.09 24.45
N ALA A 168 14.31 -8.83 25.40
CA ALA A 168 13.99 -8.16 26.66
C ALA A 168 13.71 -6.65 26.53
N SER A 169 14.12 -6.03 25.41
CA SER A 169 13.99 -4.58 25.20
C SER A 169 12.77 -4.18 24.38
N TYR A 170 12.14 -5.13 23.68
CA TYR A 170 11.04 -4.84 22.75
C TYR A 170 9.78 -5.63 23.10
N ALA A 171 8.65 -4.93 23.19
CA ALA A 171 7.34 -5.54 23.35
C ALA A 171 6.78 -5.99 21.98
N PRO A 172 5.99 -7.08 21.94
CA PRO A 172 5.31 -7.49 20.71
C PRO A 172 4.28 -6.43 20.30
N VAL A 173 4.24 -6.12 19.01
CA VAL A 173 3.30 -5.14 18.43
C VAL A 173 2.10 -5.88 17.85
N ASP A 174 0.90 -5.37 18.13
CA ASP A 174 -0.33 -5.88 17.55
C ASP A 174 -0.46 -5.49 16.06
N PRO A 175 -0.68 -6.45 15.14
CA PRO A 175 -0.81 -6.17 13.71
C PRO A 175 -2.06 -5.38 13.33
N ALA A 176 -3.15 -5.51 14.09
CA ALA A 176 -4.36 -4.74 13.82
C ALA A 176 -4.11 -3.25 14.14
N PHE A 177 -3.42 -2.97 15.25
CA PHE A 177 -2.92 -1.62 15.54
C PHE A 177 -2.01 -1.09 14.42
N LEU A 178 -1.06 -1.88 13.92
CA LEU A 178 -0.23 -1.49 12.78
C LEU A 178 -1.06 -1.20 11.52
N ALA A 179 -2.11 -1.97 11.25
CA ALA A 179 -3.01 -1.75 10.12
C ALA A 179 -3.71 -0.39 10.22
N ILE A 180 -4.23 -0.07 11.41
CA ILE A 180 -4.91 1.21 11.68
C ILE A 180 -3.92 2.37 11.53
N CYS A 181 -2.73 2.27 12.15
CA CYS A 181 -1.69 3.29 12.01
C CYS A 181 -1.28 3.49 10.56
N THR A 182 -1.12 2.39 9.81
CA THR A 182 -0.79 2.44 8.38
C THR A 182 -1.89 3.14 7.59
N TYR A 183 -3.16 2.83 7.83
CA TYR A 183 -4.28 3.45 7.15
C TYR A 183 -4.35 4.96 7.41
N LEU A 184 -4.21 5.36 8.68
CA LEU A 184 -4.22 6.77 9.08
C LEU A 184 -3.02 7.53 8.50
N TYR A 185 -1.83 6.92 8.50
CA TYR A 185 -0.62 7.51 7.94
C TYR A 185 -0.72 7.64 6.41
N ASN A 186 -1.04 6.55 5.70
CA ASN A 186 -1.03 6.51 4.24
C ASN A 186 -2.24 7.20 3.60
N GLY A 187 -3.35 7.37 4.31
CA GLY A 187 -4.51 8.15 3.86
C GLY A 187 -4.39 9.61 4.32
N PRO A 188 -5.05 10.01 5.43
CA PRO A 188 -5.04 11.38 5.93
C PRO A 188 -3.64 11.98 6.14
N GLY A 189 -2.68 11.19 6.63
CA GLY A 189 -1.30 11.66 6.82
C GLY A 189 -0.64 12.04 5.49
N MET A 190 -0.84 11.25 4.43
CA MET A 190 -0.36 11.57 3.09
C MET A 190 -1.07 12.77 2.48
N THR A 191 -2.33 13.02 2.85
CA THR A 191 -3.01 14.26 2.48
C THR A 191 -2.22 15.48 2.97
N LEU A 192 -1.89 15.53 4.26
CA LEU A 192 -1.12 16.63 4.85
C LEU A 192 0.24 16.77 4.17
N PHE A 193 0.89 15.64 3.88
CA PHE A 193 2.16 15.61 3.18
C PHE A 193 2.06 16.23 1.77
N CYS A 194 1.05 15.84 0.99
CA CYS A 194 0.84 16.33 -0.38
C CYS A 194 0.37 17.79 -0.44
N THR A 195 -0.32 18.30 0.59
CA THR A 195 -0.80 19.69 0.64
C THR A 195 0.22 20.66 1.25
N THR A 196 1.25 20.16 1.93
CA THR A 196 2.29 20.97 2.57
C THR A 196 3.53 21.08 1.67
N LYS A 197 4.37 22.09 1.89
CA LYS A 197 5.67 22.27 1.21
C LYS A 197 6.62 21.06 1.30
N MET A 198 6.33 20.07 2.14
CA MET A 198 7.08 18.79 2.19
C MET A 198 7.10 18.10 0.84
N VAL A 199 6.03 18.22 0.05
CA VAL A 199 5.96 17.70 -1.32
C VAL A 199 7.11 18.18 -2.20
N LEU A 200 7.53 19.44 -2.01
CA LEU A 200 8.60 20.08 -2.78
C LEU A 200 9.97 19.47 -2.47
N MET A 201 10.20 19.01 -1.24
CA MET A 201 11.46 18.35 -0.86
C MET A 201 11.63 17.02 -1.61
N PHE A 202 10.56 16.24 -1.72
CA PHE A 202 10.58 14.97 -2.43
C PHE A 202 10.66 15.15 -3.94
N TYR A 203 10.04 16.20 -4.45
CA TYR A 203 10.20 16.61 -5.84
C TYR A 203 11.65 17.01 -6.15
N ASP A 204 12.28 17.82 -5.30
CA ASP A 204 13.67 18.24 -5.48
C ASP A 204 14.64 17.05 -5.38
N MET A 205 14.40 16.13 -4.45
CA MET A 205 15.12 14.86 -4.38
C MET A 205 14.96 14.05 -5.67
N ALA A 206 13.76 13.96 -6.23
CA ALA A 206 13.52 13.23 -7.48
C ALA A 206 14.24 13.88 -8.67
N LEU A 207 14.28 15.22 -8.73
CA LEU A 207 15.05 15.95 -9.73
C LEU A 207 16.56 15.72 -9.59
N HIS A 208 17.08 15.56 -8.38
CA HIS A 208 18.51 15.30 -8.17
C HIS A 208 18.97 13.96 -8.77
N PHE A 209 18.09 12.95 -8.79
CA PHE A 209 18.37 11.65 -9.41
C PHE A 209 18.07 11.62 -10.91
N GLN A 210 17.58 12.72 -11.48
CA GLN A 210 17.22 12.80 -12.88
C GLN A 210 18.43 13.15 -13.75
N PRO A 211 18.68 12.42 -14.85
CA PRO A 211 19.75 12.78 -15.75
C PRO A 211 19.38 14.03 -16.58
N ALA A 212 20.36 14.93 -16.78
CA ALA A 212 20.19 16.26 -17.38
C ALA A 212 19.52 16.30 -18.77
N TYR A 213 19.52 15.18 -19.52
CA TYR A 213 18.89 15.10 -20.84
C TYR A 213 17.36 14.95 -20.81
N LEU A 214 16.76 14.70 -19.65
CA LEU A 214 15.29 14.56 -19.47
C LEU A 214 14.66 15.74 -18.73
N GLU A 215 15.46 16.75 -18.39
CA GLU A 215 15.03 17.91 -17.61
C GLU A 215 13.79 18.55 -18.25
N ASN A 216 12.72 18.72 -17.46
CA ASN A 216 11.41 19.26 -17.85
C ASN A 216 10.52 18.38 -18.77
N GLN A 217 10.93 17.16 -19.14
CA GLN A 217 10.11 16.26 -19.99
C GLN A 217 9.67 14.98 -19.29
N ALA A 218 10.48 14.48 -18.35
CA ALA A 218 10.18 13.27 -17.59
C ALA A 218 10.58 13.42 -16.11
N ILE A 219 10.00 12.60 -15.24
CA ILE A 219 10.42 12.46 -13.83
C ILE A 219 10.67 10.99 -13.54
N GLU A 220 11.81 10.69 -12.92
CA GLU A 220 12.15 9.35 -12.41
C GLU A 220 11.63 9.20 -10.97
N GLY A 221 10.73 8.24 -10.75
CA GLY A 221 10.23 7.87 -9.44
C GLY A 221 8.73 7.59 -9.38
N ILE A 222 8.28 7.17 -8.19
CA ILE A 222 6.85 6.92 -7.88
C ILE A 222 6.09 8.26 -7.73
N SER A 223 6.82 9.35 -7.51
CA SER A 223 6.30 10.71 -7.37
C SER A 223 5.94 11.31 -8.73
N GLY A 224 4.71 11.07 -9.20
CA GLY A 224 4.09 11.88 -10.26
C GLY A 224 3.52 13.19 -9.72
N MET A 225 4.31 13.91 -8.92
CA MET A 225 3.91 15.21 -8.37
C MET A 225 4.37 16.27 -9.37
N ALA A 226 3.45 16.72 -10.21
CA ALA A 226 3.70 17.80 -11.16
C ALA A 226 3.78 19.12 -10.40
N THR A 227 4.93 19.77 -10.41
CA THR A 227 5.04 21.18 -10.01
C THR A 227 5.40 21.98 -11.24
N SER A 228 4.60 23.01 -11.54
CA SER A 228 5.11 24.08 -12.40
C SER A 228 6.17 24.80 -11.58
N ARG A 229 7.45 24.50 -11.77
CA ARG A 229 8.45 25.57 -11.70
C ARG A 229 8.06 26.50 -12.85
N ALA A 230 7.18 27.46 -12.55
CA ALA A 230 7.02 28.62 -13.39
C ALA A 230 8.43 29.17 -13.56
N LEU A 231 8.90 29.15 -14.80
CA LEU A 231 10.01 29.98 -15.23
C LEU A 231 9.68 31.40 -14.73
N ASP A 232 10.55 31.90 -13.85
CA ASP A 232 10.74 33.30 -13.43
C ASP A 232 9.50 34.22 -13.33
#